data_AF-A0A0F7PGS7-F1
#
_entry.id   AF-A0A0F7PGS7-F1
#
_cell.length_a   1.000
_cell.length_b   1.000
_cell.length_c   1.000
_cell.angle_alpha   90.00
_cell.angle_beta   90.00
_cell.angle_gamma   90.00
#
_symmetry.space_group_name_H-M   'P 1'
#
loop_
_entity.id
_entity.type
_entity.pdbx_description
1 polymer ?
#
loop_
_entity_poly.entity_id
_entity_poly.type
_entity_poly.pdbx_seq_one_letter_code
_entity_poly.pdbx_strand_id
1 'polypeptide(L)'
;MCNACGFPTAPGHWTDAGADTPGDRLRMQYRRAQVLKKILASYGLSASVDGQIPGIQLSSFTGGQKSLRDLEAVWVEAERQIGKPLDPLDPRFIGIDSEIAA
;
A
#
# COMPACT_ATOMS: atom_id res chain seq x y z
N MET A 1 2.70 -24.42 8.60
CA MET A 1 3.49 -23.81 9.69
C MET A 1 3.51 -22.30 9.46
N CYS A 2 2.95 -21.52 10.39
CA CYS A 2 2.75 -20.06 10.27
C CYS A 2 4.06 -19.32 10.64
N ASN A 3 4.49 -18.34 9.83
CA ASN A 3 5.58 -17.41 10.18
C ASN A 3 5.06 -15.95 10.19
N ALA A 4 4.16 -15.75 11.14
CA ALA A 4 3.48 -14.57 11.67
C ALA A 4 2.69 -13.62 10.76
N CYS A 5 3.00 -13.43 9.48
CA CYS A 5 2.11 -12.69 8.53
C CYS A 5 2.62 -12.60 7.08
N GLY A 6 3.65 -13.38 6.72
CA GLY A 6 4.09 -13.57 5.33
C GLY A 6 3.10 -14.39 4.50
N PHE A 7 1.81 -13.99 4.54
CA PHE A 7 0.65 -14.58 3.87
C PHE A 7 1.02 -15.05 2.46
N PRO A 8 0.58 -16.25 2.04
CA PRO A 8 0.90 -16.74 0.72
C PRO A 8 0.41 -15.73 -0.31
N THR A 9 1.35 -15.21 -1.06
CA THR A 9 1.07 -14.27 -2.13
C THR A 9 0.17 -14.91 -3.15
N ALA A 10 -0.73 -14.12 -3.75
CA ALA A 10 -1.40 -14.58 -4.95
C ALA A 10 -0.29 -15.03 -5.93
N PRO A 11 -0.31 -16.27 -6.42
CA PRO A 11 0.74 -16.76 -7.31
C PRO A 11 0.95 -15.77 -8.46
N GLY A 12 2.19 -15.31 -8.63
CA GLY A 12 2.55 -14.37 -9.71
C GLY A 12 2.24 -12.90 -9.44
N HIS A 13 1.90 -12.47 -8.22
CA HIS A 13 1.74 -11.04 -7.93
C HIS A 13 3.09 -10.32 -8.05
N TRP A 14 3.18 -9.39 -9.00
CA TRP A 14 4.43 -8.73 -9.37
C TRP A 14 5.11 -7.99 -8.21
N THR A 15 4.33 -7.46 -7.25
CA THR A 15 4.86 -6.76 -6.06
C THR A 15 5.59 -7.67 -5.07
N ASP A 16 5.49 -8.98 -5.25
CA ASP A 16 6.09 -9.98 -4.37
C ASP A 16 7.16 -10.81 -5.09
N ALA A 17 7.54 -10.40 -6.31
CA ALA A 17 8.65 -10.99 -7.04
C ALA A 17 9.94 -10.91 -6.20
N GLY A 18 10.61 -12.05 -6.01
CA GLY A 18 11.82 -12.16 -5.18
C GLY A 18 11.59 -12.35 -3.68
N ALA A 19 10.35 -12.57 -3.23
CA ALA A 19 10.01 -12.86 -1.83
C ALA A 19 9.86 -14.37 -1.58
N ASP A 20 10.98 -15.09 -1.57
CA ASP A 20 10.98 -16.56 -1.50
C ASP A 20 10.54 -17.07 -0.13
N THR A 21 10.97 -16.40 0.94
CA THR A 21 10.61 -16.79 2.32
C THR A 21 9.41 -15.98 2.85
N PRO A 22 8.67 -16.51 3.84
CA PRO A 22 7.64 -15.74 4.55
C PRO A 22 8.18 -14.43 5.16
N GLY A 23 9.42 -14.43 5.64
CA GLY A 23 10.04 -13.24 6.21
C GLY A 23 10.31 -12.16 5.16
N ASP A 24 10.70 -12.56 3.94
CA ASP A 24 10.90 -11.61 2.84
C ASP A 24 9.59 -10.99 2.39
N ARG A 25 8.52 -11.79 2.30
CA ARG A 25 7.17 -11.28 2.01
C ARG A 25 6.74 -10.24 3.04
N LEU A 26 6.94 -10.52 4.32
CA LEU A 26 6.62 -9.57 5.38
C LEU A 26 7.43 -8.27 5.26
N ARG A 27 8.76 -8.37 5.04
CA ARG A 27 9.60 -7.18 4.82
C ARG A 27 9.12 -6.38 3.61
N MET A 28 8.76 -7.03 2.51
CA MET A 28 8.22 -6.37 1.33
C MET A 28 6.87 -5.70 1.60
N GLN A 29 5.99 -6.30 2.41
CA GLN A 29 4.73 -5.67 2.82
C GLN A 29 4.99 -4.40 3.65
N TYR A 30 5.91 -4.45 4.62
CA TYR A 30 6.29 -3.25 5.39
C TYR A 30 6.90 -2.15 4.50
N ARG A 31 7.79 -2.51 3.56
CA ARG A 31 8.36 -1.56 2.60
C ARG A 31 7.29 -0.89 1.75
N ARG A 32 6.33 -1.66 1.23
CA ARG A 32 5.19 -1.13 0.47
C ARG A 32 4.35 -0.17 1.31
N ALA A 33 4.00 -0.54 2.54
CA ALA A 33 3.25 0.34 3.43
C ALA A 33 4.01 1.65 3.74
N GLN A 34 5.34 1.60 3.90
CA GLN A 34 6.16 2.81 4.07
C GLN A 34 6.09 3.75 2.86
N VAL A 35 6.12 3.21 1.63
CA VAL A 35 5.97 4.00 0.41
C VAL A 35 4.56 4.57 0.30
N LEU A 36 3.55 3.71 0.46
CA LEU A 36 2.13 4.10 0.40
C LEU A 36 1.80 5.20 1.41
N LYS A 37 2.31 5.10 2.65
CA LYS A 37 2.08 6.10 3.68
C LYS A 37 2.52 7.51 3.26
N LYS A 38 3.60 7.64 2.49
CA LYS A 38 4.07 8.95 1.99
C LYS A 38 3.08 9.58 1.00
N ILE A 39 2.53 8.76 0.11
CA ILE A 39 1.57 9.21 -0.92
C ILE A 39 0.22 9.52 -0.27
N LEU A 40 -0.31 8.55 0.49
CA LEU A 40 -1.65 8.60 1.09
C LEU A 40 -1.81 9.70 2.15
N ALA A 41 -0.73 10.09 2.83
CA ALA A 41 -0.76 11.15 3.83
C ALA A 41 -1.31 12.47 3.28
N SER A 42 -0.98 12.80 2.02
CA SER A 42 -1.49 14.01 1.35
C SER A 42 -3.01 13.99 1.09
N TYR A 43 -3.64 12.82 1.22
CA TYR A 43 -5.08 12.59 1.04
C TYR A 43 -5.81 12.31 2.37
N GLY A 44 -5.15 12.46 3.52
CA GLY A 44 -5.74 12.16 4.83
C GLY A 44 -5.94 10.66 5.12
N LEU A 45 -5.25 9.80 4.36
CA LEU A 45 -5.23 8.35 4.52
C LEU A 45 -3.85 7.88 4.99
N SER A 46 -3.77 6.70 5.60
CA SER A 46 -2.51 6.07 5.98
C SER A 46 -2.54 4.58 5.68
N ALA A 47 -1.41 4.03 5.25
CA ALA A 47 -1.19 2.60 5.10
C ALA A 47 -0.30 2.07 6.23
N SER A 48 -0.65 0.90 6.76
CA SER A 48 0.16 0.16 7.73
C SER A 48 0.05 -1.35 7.52
N VAL A 49 0.97 -2.09 8.12
CA VAL A 49 0.91 -3.54 8.25
C VAL A 49 1.07 -3.83 9.74
N ASP A 50 0.13 -4.56 10.33
CA ASP A 50 0.15 -4.87 11.77
C ASP A 50 0.96 -6.13 12.08
N GLY A 51 1.26 -6.91 11.06
CA GLY A 51 2.01 -8.15 11.17
C GLY A 51 1.22 -9.30 11.81
N GLN A 52 -0.11 -9.18 11.93
CA GLN A 52 -1.01 -10.19 12.50
C GLN A 52 -2.16 -10.50 11.54
N ILE A 53 -2.68 -9.48 10.86
CA ILE A 53 -3.70 -9.57 9.83
C ILE A 53 -3.02 -9.47 8.46
N PRO A 54 -3.28 -10.42 7.54
CA PRO A 54 -2.75 -10.36 6.19
C PRO A 54 -3.11 -9.06 5.46
N GLY A 55 -2.16 -8.56 4.67
CA GLY A 55 -2.39 -7.44 3.76
C GLY A 55 -2.05 -6.08 4.35
N ILE A 56 -2.55 -5.04 3.68
CA ILE A 56 -2.30 -3.64 3.99
C ILE A 56 -3.54 -3.09 4.68
N GLN A 57 -3.35 -2.48 5.84
CA GLN A 57 -4.40 -1.74 6.53
C GLN A 57 -4.42 -0.31 6.03
N LEU A 58 -5.55 0.09 5.46
CA LEU A 58 -5.84 1.47 5.09
C LEU A 58 -6.66 2.11 6.21
N SER A 59 -6.16 3.18 6.79
CA SER A 59 -6.86 3.97 7.81
C SER A 59 -7.14 5.40 7.34
N SER A 60 -8.24 5.94 7.83
CA SER A 60 -8.69 7.32 7.58
C SER A 60 -8.70 8.13 8.87
N PHE A 61 -8.59 9.46 8.75
CA PHE A 61 -8.63 10.36 9.92
C PHE A 61 -9.98 10.31 10.67
N THR A 62 -11.05 9.86 10.03
CA THR A 62 -12.38 9.67 10.65
C THR A 62 -12.50 8.36 11.44
N GLY A 63 -11.41 7.60 11.57
CA GLY A 63 -11.35 6.37 12.36
C GLY A 63 -11.73 5.10 11.60
N GLY A 64 -12.09 5.20 10.32
CA GLY A 64 -12.35 4.03 9.47
C GLY A 64 -11.05 3.30 9.14
N GLN A 65 -11.04 1.97 9.30
CA GLN A 65 -9.92 1.10 8.96
C GLN A 65 -10.40 -0.11 8.15
N LYS A 66 -9.67 -0.45 7.08
CA LYS A 66 -9.98 -1.59 6.21
C LYS A 66 -8.70 -2.36 5.89
N SER A 67 -8.75 -3.69 6.05
CA SER A 67 -7.67 -4.58 5.61
C SER A 67 -7.88 -4.95 4.14
N LEU A 68 -6.84 -4.74 3.33
CA LEU A 68 -6.85 -4.88 1.88
C LEU A 68 -5.75 -5.85 1.47
N ARG A 69 -6.06 -6.73 0.52
CA ARG A 69 -5.21 -7.89 0.21
C ARG A 69 -3.89 -7.51 -0.47
N ASP A 70 -3.94 -6.55 -1.38
CA ASP A 70 -2.87 -6.19 -2.30
C ASP A 70 -2.85 -4.68 -2.59
N LEU A 71 -1.93 -4.26 -3.45
CA LEU A 71 -1.69 -2.86 -3.78
C LEU A 71 -2.85 -2.26 -4.59
N GLU A 72 -3.41 -3.05 -5.49
CA GLU A 72 -4.52 -2.72 -6.37
C GLU A 72 -5.78 -2.42 -5.54
N ALA A 73 -6.08 -3.26 -4.55
CA ALA A 73 -7.18 -3.02 -3.61
C ALA A 73 -6.99 -1.74 -2.78
N VAL A 74 -5.75 -1.38 -2.44
CA VAL A 74 -5.45 -0.10 -1.74
C VAL A 74 -5.85 1.09 -2.59
N TRP A 75 -5.51 1.09 -3.88
CA TRP A 75 -5.85 2.21 -4.76
C TRP A 75 -7.35 2.36 -4.95
N VAL A 76 -8.04 1.26 -5.27
CA VAL A 76 -9.50 1.27 -5.45
C VAL A 76 -10.22 1.77 -4.19
N GLU A 77 -9.80 1.31 -3.01
CA GLU A 77 -10.42 1.75 -1.77
C GLU A 77 -10.08 3.21 -1.42
N ALA A 78 -8.84 3.65 -1.66
CA ALA A 78 -8.44 5.03 -1.43
C ALA A 78 -9.24 6.00 -2.30
N GLU A 79 -9.35 5.74 -3.61
CA GLU A 79 -10.16 6.53 -4.53
C GLU A 79 -11.63 6.57 -4.10
N ARG A 80 -12.17 5.43 -3.66
CA ARG A 80 -13.55 5.35 -3.13
C ARG A 80 -13.75 6.23 -1.90
N GLN A 81 -12.80 6.27 -0.97
CA GLN A 81 -12.89 7.09 0.24
C GLN A 81 -12.69 8.58 -0.03
N ILE A 82 -11.80 8.92 -0.97
CA ILE A 82 -11.50 10.31 -1.37
C ILE A 82 -12.62 10.87 -2.27
N GLY A 83 -13.30 10.01 -3.03
CA GLY A 83 -14.31 10.39 -4.02
C GLY A 83 -13.73 10.99 -5.31
N LYS A 84 -12.43 10.78 -5.56
CA LYS A 84 -11.70 11.27 -6.75
C LYS A 84 -10.61 10.27 -7.14
N PRO A 85 -10.20 10.24 -8.42
CA PRO A 85 -9.05 9.45 -8.86
C PRO A 85 -7.77 9.84 -8.12
N LEU A 86 -6.89 8.86 -7.88
CA LEU A 86 -5.60 9.05 -7.22
C LEU A 86 -4.50 8.72 -8.21
N ASP A 87 -3.67 9.71 -8.53
CA ASP A 87 -2.45 9.49 -9.33
C ASP A 87 -1.24 9.25 -8.39
N PRO A 88 -0.70 8.02 -8.32
CA PRO A 88 0.49 7.73 -7.52
C PRO A 88 1.79 8.25 -8.17
N LEU A 89 1.76 8.63 -9.44
CA LEU A 89 2.87 9.19 -10.20
C LEU A 89 2.79 10.71 -10.34
N ASP A 90 1.89 11.35 -9.59
CA ASP A 90 1.79 12.81 -9.54
C ASP A 90 3.18 13.41 -9.24
N PRO A 91 3.62 14.45 -9.98
CA PRO A 91 4.93 15.09 -9.81
C PRO A 91 5.27 15.43 -8.35
N ARG A 92 4.26 15.72 -7.52
CA ARG A 92 4.44 15.99 -6.07
C ARG A 92 5.09 14.83 -5.29
N PHE A 93 5.06 13.60 -5.80
CA PHE A 93 5.61 12.41 -5.15
C PHE A 93 6.92 11.91 -5.75
N ILE A 94 7.16 12.19 -7.04
CA ILE A 94 8.27 11.59 -7.81
C ILE A 94 9.43 12.55 -8.07
N GLY A 95 9.34 13.81 -7.62
CA GLY A 95 10.43 14.78 -7.71
C GLY A 95 10.75 15.22 -9.14
N ILE A 96 9.80 15.08 -10.05
CA ILE A 96 9.83 15.71 -11.37
C ILE A 96 9.31 17.13 -11.18
N ASP A 97 10.03 18.13 -11.69
CA ASP A 97 9.54 19.52 -11.67
C ASP A 97 8.16 19.57 -12.35
N SER A 98 7.18 20.13 -11.64
CA SER A 98 5.79 20.20 -12.10
C SER A 98 5.63 20.97 -13.42
N GLU A 99 6.65 21.73 -13.84
CA GLU A 99 6.72 22.43 -15.13
C GLU A 99 6.93 21.49 -16.34
N ILE A 100 7.44 20.27 -16.15
CA ILE A 100 7.64 19.31 -17.25
C ILE A 100 6.38 18.45 -17.48
N ALA A 101 5.47 18.39 -16.50
CA ALA A 101 4.29 17.52 -16.51
C ALA A 101 2.99 18.20 -16.99
N ALA A 102 3.04 19.49 -17.36
CA ALA A 102 1.92 20.27 -17.90
C ALA A 102 2.03 20.42 -19.42
#